data_AF-A0A1H9T175-F1
#
_entry.id   AF-A0A1H9T175-F1
#
_cell.length_a   1.000
_cell.length_b   1.000
_cell.length_c   1.000
_cell.angle_alpha   90.00
_cell.angle_beta   90.00
_cell.angle_gamma   90.00
#
_symmetry.space_group_name_H-M   'P 1'
#
loop_
_entity.id
_entity.type
_entity.pdbx_description
1 polymer ?
#
loop_
_entity_poly.entity_id
_entity_poly.type
_entity_poly.pdbx_seq_one_letter_code
_entity_poly.pdbx_strand_id
1 'polypeptide(L)'
;MASDAEHEEVELHQLLHNDPNYNLVRELCNSAKHYRSNMDTKVVRESNVALTRVGDSLSHTYFVVGGLDVRDYLYPVMRQYHLYFERKGYIL
;
A
#
# COMPACT_ATOMS: atom_id res chain seq x y z
N MET A 1 11.38 -10.01 -29.34
CA MET A 1 11.42 -8.57 -28.96
C MET A 1 10.26 -8.40 -28.01
N ALA A 2 10.51 -8.05 -26.75
CA ALA A 2 9.43 -7.79 -25.80
C ALA A 2 8.62 -6.59 -26.29
N SER A 3 7.30 -6.64 -26.14
CA SER A 3 6.43 -5.53 -26.52
C SER A 3 6.69 -4.31 -25.62
N ASP A 4 6.35 -3.11 -26.09
CA ASP A 4 6.53 -1.88 -25.30
C ASP A 4 5.79 -1.96 -23.95
N ALA A 5 4.63 -2.62 -23.92
CA ALA A 5 3.86 -2.86 -22.69
C ALA A 5 4.58 -3.77 -21.68
N GLU A 6 5.27 -4.82 -22.15
CA GLU A 6 6.07 -5.69 -21.29
C GLU A 6 7.27 -4.94 -20.68
N HIS A 7 7.86 -4.01 -21.42
CA HIS A 7 8.94 -3.15 -20.89
C HIS A 7 8.41 -2.20 -19.81
N GLU A 8 7.25 -1.59 -20.02
CA GLU A 8 6.64 -0.69 -19.02
C GLU A 8 6.21 -1.43 -17.76
N GLU A 9 5.69 -2.65 -17.88
CA GLU A 9 5.38 -3.49 -16.73
C GLU A 9 6.64 -3.80 -15.91
N VAL A 10 7.73 -4.18 -16.58
CA VAL A 10 9.01 -4.48 -15.92
C VAL A 10 9.58 -3.25 -15.21
N GLU A 11 9.51 -2.07 -15.84
CA GLU A 11 9.96 -0.80 -15.25
C GLU A 11 9.20 -0.49 -13.96
N LEU A 12 7.86 -0.54 -14.01
CA LEU A 12 7.00 -0.29 -12.84
C LEU A 12 7.24 -1.32 -11.74
N HIS A 13 7.38 -2.61 -12.10
CA HIS A 13 7.69 -3.67 -11.15
C HIS A 13 9.01 -3.40 -10.42
N GLN A 14 10.07 -3.05 -11.15
CA GLN A 14 11.36 -2.72 -10.54
C GLN A 14 11.27 -1.52 -9.60
N LEU A 15 10.56 -0.46 -10.01
CA LEU A 15 10.32 0.72 -9.19
C LEU A 15 9.66 0.34 -7.85
N LEU A 16 8.56 -0.41 -7.91
CA LEU A 16 7.75 -0.78 -6.75
C LEU A 16 8.49 -1.74 -5.83
N HIS A 17 9.21 -2.72 -6.36
CA HIS A 17 9.97 -3.67 -5.55
C HIS A 17 11.11 -3.04 -4.74
N ASN A 18 11.54 -1.83 -5.12
CA ASN A 18 12.51 -1.05 -4.35
C ASN A 18 11.86 -0.19 -3.23
N ASP A 19 10.52 -0.08 -3.20
CA ASP A 19 9.80 0.66 -2.16
C ASP A 19 9.51 -0.26 -0.95
N PRO A 20 10.00 0.07 0.27
CA PRO A 20 9.74 -0.73 1.46
C PRO A 20 8.25 -0.83 1.80
N ASN A 21 7.44 0.20 1.51
CA ASN A 21 6.01 0.18 1.76
C ASN A 21 5.30 -0.82 0.83
N TYR A 22 5.70 -0.87 -0.44
CA TYR A 22 5.18 -1.84 -1.39
C TYR A 22 5.53 -3.26 -0.96
N ASN A 23 6.76 -3.49 -0.51
CA ASN A 23 7.17 -4.80 -0.02
C ASN A 23 6.36 -5.26 1.20
N LEU A 24 6.09 -4.36 2.15
CA LEU A 24 5.23 -4.66 3.30
C LEU A 24 3.79 -5.01 2.86
N VAL A 25 3.18 -4.21 1.98
CA VAL A 25 1.83 -4.49 1.45
C VAL A 25 1.79 -5.82 0.71
N ARG A 26 2.81 -6.10 -0.12
CA ARG A 26 2.95 -7.38 -0.83
C ARG A 26 3.06 -8.56 0.13
N GLU A 27 3.86 -8.40 1.19
CA GLU A 27 3.98 -9.42 2.23
C GLU A 27 2.65 -9.63 2.98
N LEU A 28 1.91 -8.57 3.30
CA LEU A 28 0.60 -8.67 3.95
C LEU A 28 -0.39 -9.48 3.10
N CYS A 29 -0.45 -9.18 1.80
CA CYS A 29 -1.26 -9.93 0.84
C CYS A 29 -0.82 -11.40 0.74
N ASN A 30 0.48 -11.67 0.71
CA ASN A 30 1.01 -13.03 0.69
C ASN A 30 0.70 -13.79 1.98
N SER A 31 0.84 -13.15 3.14
CA SER A 31 0.49 -13.68 4.45
C SER A 31 -0.99 -14.08 4.50
N ALA A 32 -1.89 -13.20 4.05
CA ALA A 32 -3.31 -13.48 3.95
C ALA A 32 -3.60 -14.66 3.00
N LYS A 33 -3.01 -14.65 1.81
CA LYS A 33 -3.16 -15.72 0.80
C LYS A 33 -2.74 -17.09 1.34
N HIS A 34 -1.68 -17.14 2.14
CA HIS A 34 -1.14 -18.37 2.71
C HIS A 34 -1.67 -18.69 4.10
N TYR A 35 -2.59 -17.89 4.65
CA TYR A 35 -3.10 -18.00 6.02
C TYR A 35 -1.96 -18.07 7.06
N ARG A 36 -0.88 -17.30 6.85
CA ARG A 36 0.27 -17.21 7.74
C ARG A 36 0.33 -15.82 8.39
N SER A 37 0.45 -15.77 9.71
CA SER A 37 0.59 -14.50 10.45
C SER A 37 1.97 -14.40 11.09
N ASN A 38 2.87 -13.70 10.41
CA ASN A 38 4.22 -13.41 10.93
C ASN A 38 4.36 -11.93 11.34
N MET A 39 3.33 -11.12 11.11
CA MET A 39 3.35 -9.69 11.31
C MET A 39 2.47 -9.30 12.50
N ASP A 40 2.93 -8.31 13.25
CA ASP A 40 2.13 -7.68 14.30
C ASP A 40 1.00 -6.87 13.65
N THR A 41 -0.20 -7.45 13.65
CA THR A 41 -1.39 -6.86 13.04
C THR A 41 -2.51 -6.75 14.06
N LYS A 42 -3.20 -5.61 14.07
CA LYS A 42 -4.28 -5.32 15.01
C LYS A 42 -5.39 -4.53 14.33
N VAL A 43 -6.63 -4.84 14.69
CA VAL A 43 -7.78 -4.01 14.35
C VAL A 43 -8.11 -3.11 15.54
N VAL A 44 -8.18 -1.80 15.31
CA VAL A 44 -8.60 -0.82 16.31
C VAL A 44 -9.93 -0.23 15.85
N ARG A 45 -10.98 -0.44 16.65
CA ARG A 45 -12.32 0.08 16.36
C ARG A 45 -12.51 1.42 17.07
N GLU A 46 -13.39 2.23 16.49
CA GLU A 46 -13.76 3.56 16.99
C GLU A 46 -12.60 4.56 16.94
N SER A 47 -12.94 5.85 17.05
CA SER A 47 -11.97 6.94 17.00
C SER A 47 -10.86 6.73 18.01
N ASN A 48 -9.62 6.65 17.54
CA ASN A 48 -8.44 6.63 18.38
C ASN A 48 -7.61 7.88 18.07
N VAL A 49 -7.39 8.73 19.07
CA VAL A 49 -6.70 10.03 18.90
C VAL A 49 -5.33 9.90 18.24
N ALA A 50 -4.62 8.78 18.43
CA ALA A 50 -3.30 8.56 17.82
C ALA A 50 -3.35 8.13 16.34
N LEU A 51 -4.50 7.65 15.85
CA LEU A 51 -4.67 7.13 14.49
C LEU A 51 -5.64 7.97 13.65
N THR A 52 -6.53 8.71 14.30
CA THR A 52 -7.57 9.50 13.64
C THR A 52 -6.97 10.62 12.80
N ARG A 53 -7.36 10.66 11.54
CA ARG A 53 -6.98 11.70 10.58
C ARG A 53 -8.16 12.63 10.30
N VAL A 54 -7.84 13.81 9.79
CA VAL A 54 -8.86 14.77 9.35
C VAL A 54 -9.73 14.10 8.28
N GLY A 55 -11.05 14.12 8.51
CA GLY A 55 -12.03 13.51 7.61
C GLY A 55 -12.39 12.06 7.92
N ASP A 56 -11.72 11.40 8.87
CA ASP A 56 -12.17 10.10 9.36
C ASP A 56 -13.53 10.22 10.05
N SER A 57 -14.38 9.19 9.90
CA SER A 57 -15.61 9.10 10.67
C SER A 57 -15.31 8.79 12.13
N LEU A 58 -16.21 9.19 13.04
CA LEU A 58 -16.04 8.91 14.47
C LEU A 58 -16.07 7.40 14.79
N SER A 59 -16.63 6.60 13.89
CA SER A 59 -16.71 5.14 13.97
C SER A 59 -15.68 4.44 13.08
N HIS A 60 -14.64 5.14 12.61
CA HIS A 60 -13.65 4.55 11.71
C HIS A 60 -12.97 3.34 12.35
N THR A 61 -12.70 2.33 11.52
CA THR A 61 -11.95 1.14 11.94
C THR A 61 -10.58 1.18 11.30
N TYR A 62 -9.56 1.19 12.15
CA TYR A 62 -8.15 1.26 11.76
C TYR A 62 -7.56 -0.16 11.68
N PHE A 63 -6.68 -0.36 10.71
CA PHE A 63 -5.98 -1.62 10.50
C PHE A 63 -4.49 -1.37 10.71
N VAL A 64 -4.00 -1.72 11.90
CA VAL A 64 -2.65 -1.39 12.33
C VAL A 64 -1.70 -2.53 12.01
N VAL A 65 -0.56 -2.20 11.39
CA VAL A 65 0.54 -3.11 11.10
C VAL A 65 1.82 -2.49 11.65
N GLY A 66 2.49 -3.18 12.57
CA GLY A 66 3.74 -2.66 13.18
C GLY A 66 3.57 -1.30 13.88
N GLY A 67 2.38 -1.02 14.42
CA GLY A 67 2.08 0.23 15.14
C GLY A 67 1.57 1.40 14.29
N LEU A 68 1.56 1.30 12.96
CA LEU A 68 1.01 2.32 12.06
C LEU A 68 -0.26 1.82 11.37
N ASP A 69 -1.15 2.73 11.00
CA ASP A 69 -2.35 2.36 10.23
C ASP A 69 -1.96 1.99 8.79
N VAL A 70 -2.62 1.00 8.20
CA VAL A 70 -2.28 0.44 6.88
C VAL A 70 -2.24 1.51 5.79
N ARG A 71 -3.03 2.57 5.94
CA ARG A 71 -3.08 3.69 5.01
C ARG A 71 -1.75 4.47 4.96
N ASP A 72 -0.94 4.46 6.04
CA ASP A 72 0.40 5.06 6.06
C ASP A 72 1.36 4.37 5.10
N TYR A 73 1.16 3.08 4.83
CA TYR A 73 1.94 2.31 3.85
C TYR A 73 1.32 2.37 2.45
N LEU A 74 -0.01 2.33 2.36
CA LEU A 74 -0.70 2.30 1.07
C LEU A 74 -0.64 3.65 0.32
N TYR A 75 -0.76 4.79 1.00
CA TYR A 75 -0.74 6.08 0.31
C TYR A 75 0.58 6.38 -0.41
N PRO A 76 1.77 6.15 0.17
CA PRO A 76 3.02 6.25 -0.56
C PRO A 76 3.05 5.39 -1.83
N VAL A 77 2.61 4.13 -1.74
CA VAL A 77 2.56 3.19 -2.87
C VAL A 77 1.62 3.70 -3.96
N MET A 78 0.41 4.12 -3.59
CA MET A 78 -0.56 4.69 -4.55
C MET A 78 -0.03 5.97 -5.20
N ARG A 79 0.72 6.79 -4.46
CA ARG A 79 1.38 7.98 -5.01
C ARG A 79 2.46 7.60 -6.04
N GLN A 80 3.22 6.52 -5.83
CA GLN A 80 4.18 6.04 -6.82
C GLN A 80 3.48 5.59 -8.11
N TYR A 81 2.39 4.83 -7.99
CA TYR A 81 1.56 4.46 -9.15
C TYR A 81 1.07 5.70 -9.89
N HIS A 82 0.50 6.67 -9.17
CA HIS A 82 -0.02 7.89 -9.76
C HIS A 82 1.05 8.65 -10.54
N LEU A 83 2.22 8.88 -9.93
CA LEU A 83 3.33 9.59 -10.57
C LEU A 83 3.91 8.84 -11.77
N TYR A 84 3.97 7.50 -11.70
CA TYR A 84 4.45 6.70 -12.81
C TYR A 84 3.52 6.85 -14.03
N PHE A 85 2.23 6.66 -13.84
CA PHE A 85 1.25 6.73 -14.91
C PHE A 85 1.06 8.15 -15.45
N GLU A 86 1.12 9.18 -14.59
CA GLU A 86 1.12 10.58 -14.99
C GLU A 86 2.30 10.90 -15.92
N ARG A 87 3.51 10.43 -15.60
CA ARG A 87 4.71 10.62 -16.46
C ARG A 87 4.60 9.96 -17.83
N LYS A 88 3.83 8.87 -17.93
CA LYS A 88 3.55 8.18 -19.20
C LYS A 88 2.40 8.83 -19.97
N GLY A 89 1.77 9.88 -19.42
CA GLY A 89 0.67 10.61 -20.05
C GLY A 89 -0.71 9.97 -19.84
N TYR A 90 -0.82 8.99 -18.94
CA TYR A 90 -2.11 8.45 -18.55
C TYR A 90 -2.80 9.38 -17.55
N ILE A 91 -4.10 9.60 -17.73
CA ILE A 91 -4.95 10.30 -16.78
C ILE A 91 -5.63 9.23 -15.92
N LEU A 92 -5.34 9.23 -14.62
CA LEU A 92 -5.96 8.37 -13.61
C LEU A 92 -7.15 9.07 -12.94
#